data_AF-A0A6V7IB01-F1
#
_entry.id   AF-A0A6V7IB01-F1
#
_cell.length_a   1.000
_cell.length_b   1.000
_cell.length_c   1.000
_cell.angle_alpha   90.00
_cell.angle_beta   90.00
_cell.angle_gamma   90.00
#
_symmetry.space_group_name_H-M   'P 1'
#
loop_
_entity.id
_entity.type
_entity.pdbx_description
1 polymer ?
#
loop_
_entity_poly.entity_id
_entity_poly.type
_entity_poly.pdbx_seq_one_letter_code
_entity_poly.pdbx_strand_id
1 'polypeptide(L)' 'AGIGRTGTLIAIDILLQHIKENRKLDVFGTVYRLRHHRINMVQRE' A
#
# COMPACT_ATOMS: atom_id res chain seq x y z
N ALA A 1 1.47 10.81 -13.30
CA ALA A 1 2.65 10.69 -12.40
C ALA A 1 2.18 10.56 -10.95
N GLY A 2 2.86 9.77 -10.10
CA GLY A 2 2.51 9.62 -8.67
C GLY A 2 1.75 8.36 -8.28
N ILE A 3 1.93 7.25 -9.00
CA ILE A 3 1.30 5.95 -8.69
C ILE A 3 2.32 4.85 -8.34
N GLY A 4 3.58 4.95 -8.80
CA GLY A 4 4.70 4.10 -8.38
C GLY A 4 5.22 4.46 -6.99
N ARG A 5 6.23 5.35 -6.93
CA ARG A 5 6.88 5.77 -5.67
C ARG A 5 5.91 6.28 -4.60
N THR A 6 4.93 7.10 -5.00
CA THR A 6 3.89 7.59 -4.09
C THR A 6 3.02 6.45 -3.56
N GLY A 7 2.66 5.48 -4.41
CA GLY A 7 1.93 4.31 -3.97
C GLY A 7 2.73 3.45 -3.01
N THR A 8 4.05 3.29 -3.26
CA THR A 8 4.95 2.57 -2.36
C THR A 8 5.05 3.24 -0.99
N LEU A 9 5.18 4.57 -0.94
CA LEU A 9 5.24 5.30 0.33
C LEU A 9 3.94 5.14 1.13
N ILE A 10 2.79 5.29 0.46
CA ILE A 10 1.48 5.13 1.09
C ILE A 10 1.28 3.69 1.59
N ALA A 11 1.65 2.69 0.79
CA ALA A 11 1.55 1.29 1.18
C ALA A 11 2.38 0.99 2.44
N ILE A 12 3.62 1.49 2.50
CA ILE A 12 4.51 1.30 3.66
C ILE A 12 3.91 1.96 4.90
N ASP A 13 3.40 3.19 4.79
CA ASP A 13 2.78 3.90 5.91
C ASP A 13 1.59 3.12 6.50
N ILE A 14 0.69 2.63 5.64
CA ILE A 14 -0.47 1.81 6.06
C ILE A 14 0.01 0.53 6.77
N LEU A 15 1.00 -0.16 6.21
CA LEU A 15 1.52 -1.41 6.79
C LEU A 15 2.17 -1.18 8.15
N LEU A 16 2.92 -0.08 8.32
CA LEU A 16 3.53 0.27 9.60
C LEU A 16 2.49 0.59 10.68
N GLN A 17 1.40 1.28 10.32
CA GLN A 17 0.29 1.55 11.25
C GLN A 17 -0.40 0.25 11.67
N HIS A 18 -0.72 -0.64 10.72
CA HIS A 18 -1.33 -1.94 11.01
C HIS A 18 -0.46 -2.83 11.91
N ILE A 19 0.86 -2.83 11.72
CA ILE A 19 1.77 -3.58 12.59
C ILE A 19 1.78 -3.02 14.01
N LYS A 20 1.80 -1.69 14.17
CA LYS A 20 1.79 -1.05 15.49
C LYS A 20 0.52 -1.34 16.27
N GLU A 21 -0.64 -1.31 15.61
CA GLU A 21 -1.95 -1.45 16.27
C GLU A 21 -2.37 -2.90 16.44
N ASN A 22 -2.18 -3.73 15.41
CA ASN A 22 -2.82 -5.04 15.30
C ASN A 22 -1.82 -6.21 15.23
N ARG A 23 -0.50 -5.95 15.20
CA ARG A 23 0.57 -6.94 14.96
C ARG A 23 0.31 -7.84 13.74
N LYS A 24 -0.43 -7.34 12.75
CA LYS A 24 -0.79 -8.05 11.51
C LYS A 24 -0.22 -7.30 10.30
N LEU A 25 0.24 -8.07 9.31
CA LEU A 25 0.79 -7.58 8.06
C LEU A 25 0.05 -8.22 6.89
N ASP A 26 -0.53 -7.41 6.02
CA ASP A 26 -1.18 -7.85 4.78
C ASP A 26 -0.80 -6.93 3.62
N VAL A 27 0.28 -7.29 2.94
CA VAL A 27 0.81 -6.52 1.80
C VAL A 27 -0.12 -6.61 0.60
N PHE A 28 -0.63 -7.81 0.30
CA PHE A 28 -1.49 -8.04 -0.86
C PHE A 28 -2.81 -7.26 -0.72
N GLY A 29 -3.50 -7.39 0.40
CA GLY A 29 -4.76 -6.68 0.65
C GLY A 29 -4.56 -5.16 0.65
N THR A 30 -3.42 -4.68 1.14
CA THR A 30 -3.05 -3.26 1.09
C THR A 30 -2.89 -2.77 -0.35
N VAL A 31 -2.10 -3.46 -1.18
CA VAL A 31 -1.91 -3.07 -2.59
C VAL A 31 -3.22 -3.21 -3.38
N TYR A 32 -4.02 -4.25 -3.10
CA TYR A 32 -5.33 -4.45 -3.71
C TYR A 32 -6.27 -3.28 -3.43
N ARG A 33 -6.40 -2.84 -2.17
CA ARG A 33 -7.20 -1.65 -1.82
C ARG A 33 -6.68 -0.38 -2.49
N LEU A 34 -5.36 -0.18 -2.52
CA LEU A 34 -4.77 1.00 -3.20
C LEU A 34 -5.12 1.01 -4.68
N ARG A 35 -5.06 -0.13 -5.36
CA ARG A 35 -5.43 -0.27 -6.78
C ARG A 35 -6.93 -0.12 -7.03
N HIS A 36 -7.76 -0.48 -6.04
CA HIS A 36 -9.20 -0.23 -6.09
C HIS A 36 -9.52 1.28 -6.02
N HIS A 37 -8.79 2.04 -5.20
CA HIS A 37 -8.96 3.50 -5.11
C HIS A 37 -8.37 4.26 -6.29
N ARG A 38 -7.23 3.82 -6.80
CA ARG A 38 -6.58 4.44 -7.97
C ARG A 38 -5.85 3.36 -8.74
N ILE A 39 -6.19 3.22 -10.02
CA ILE A 39 -5.61 2.17 -10.85
C ILE A 39 -4.08 2.25 -10.84
N ASN A 40 -3.42 1.09 -10.93
CA ASN A 40 -1.97 0.97 -11.05
C ASN A 40 -1.17 1.56 -9.87
N MET A 41 -1.76 1.75 -8.68
CA MET A 41 -0.96 2.08 -7.49
C MET A 41 0.07 0.99 -7.20
N VAL A 42 1.26 1.41 -6.75
CA VAL A 42 2.46 0.58 -6.59
C VAL A 42 2.88 -0.02 -7.95
N GLN A 43 3.16 0.85 -8.93
CA GLN A 43 3.74 0.47 -10.22
C GLN A 43 5.21 0.09 -10.05
N ARG A 44 5.53 -1.15 -9.67
CA ARG A 44 6.72 -1.94 -10.07
C ARG A 44 6.55 -3.36 -9.52
N GLU A 45 6.38 -4.33 -10.43
CA GLU A 45 7.39 -5.34 -10.75
C GLU A 45 7.59 -5.26 -12.27
#